data_AF-A0A662PWP8-F1
#
_entry.id   AF-A0A662PWP8-F1
#
_cell.length_a   1.000
_cell.length_b   1.000
_cell.length_c   1.000
_cell.angle_alpha   90.00
_cell.angle_beta   90.00
_cell.angle_gamma   90.00
#
_symmetry.space_group_name_H-M   'P 1'
#
loop_
_entity.id
_entity.type
_entity.pdbx_description
1 polymer ?
#
loop_
_entity_poly.entity_id
_entity_poly.type
_entity_poly.pdbx_seq_one_letter_code
_entity_poly.pdbx_strand_id
1 'polypeptide(L)' 'MERVVTGIPGFDEILHGGIPRRNVVLLAGGPGTGKSIFGYQYLYNGLKKGEHG' A
#
# COMPACT_ATOMS: atom_id res chain seq x y z
N MET A 1 -11.48 7.23 -10.95
CA MET A 1 -10.53 6.10 -11.07
C MET A 1 -10.62 5.32 -9.77
N GLU A 2 -10.86 4.02 -9.84
CA GLU A 2 -10.97 3.18 -8.64
C GLU A 2 -9.61 3.06 -7.94
N ARG A 3 -9.58 3.19 -6.62
CA ARG A 3 -8.35 3.11 -5.81
C ARG A 3 -8.47 2.01 -4.76
N VAL A 4 -7.34 1.38 -4.46
CA VAL A 4 -7.19 0.36 -3.41
C VAL A 4 -6.55 1.02 -2.20
N VAL A 5 -7.30 1.07 -1.10
CA VAL A 5 -6.86 1.63 0.18
C VAL A 5 -5.79 0.72 0.78
N THR A 6 -4.60 1.25 1.04
CA THR A 6 -3.47 0.46 1.58
C THR A 6 -3.63 0.08 3.05
N GLY A 7 -4.47 0.81 3.79
CA GLY A 7 -4.62 0.67 5.22
C GLY A 7 -3.46 1.27 6.02
N ILE A 8 -2.58 2.04 5.36
CA ILE A 8 -1.46 2.74 5.98
C ILE A 8 -1.87 4.22 6.15
N PRO A 9 -2.16 4.67 7.39
CA PRO A 9 -2.55 6.06 7.65
C PRO A 9 -1.47 7.03 7.18
N GLY A 10 -1.87 8.23 6.74
CA GLY A 10 -0.98 9.19 6.10
C GLY A 10 -0.61 8.86 4.65
N PHE A 11 -0.30 7.60 4.30
CA PHE A 11 -0.02 7.23 2.90
C PHE A 11 -1.30 7.28 2.05
N ASP A 12 -2.39 6.71 2.56
CA ASP A 12 -3.68 6.77 1.87
C ASP A 12 -4.18 8.21 1.72
N GLU A 13 -3.87 9.11 2.66
CA GLU A 13 -4.21 10.53 2.60
C GLU A 13 -3.41 11.25 1.51
N ILE A 14 -2.09 11.03 1.45
CA ILE A 14 -1.21 11.61 0.43
C ILE A 14 -1.64 11.16 -0.98
N LEU A 15 -2.12 9.92 -1.12
CA LEU A 15 -2.57 9.39 -2.41
C LEU A 15 -4.06 9.61 -2.69
N HIS A 16 -4.78 10.35 -1.85
CA HIS A 16 -6.21 10.61 -1.98
C HIS A 16 -7.07 9.33 -2.10
N GLY A 17 -6.87 8.40 -1.17
CA GLY A 17 -7.59 7.12 -1.09
C GLY A 17 -6.82 5.90 -1.60
N GLY A 18 -5.49 5.99 -1.68
CA GLY A 18 -4.61 4.85 -1.96
C GLY A 18 -4.21 4.67 -3.43
N ILE A 19 -3.82 3.45 -3.78
CA ILE A 19 -3.15 3.12 -5.05
C ILE A 19 -4.19 2.94 -6.17
N PRO A 20 -3.99 3.49 -7.38
CA PRO A 20 -4.85 3.21 -8.53
C PRO A 20 -5.01 1.70 -8.81
N ARG A 21 -6.25 1.20 -8.93
CA ARG A 21 -6.51 -0.23 -9.17
C ARG A 21 -5.94 -0.67 -10.53
N ARG A 22 -5.46 -1.92 -10.61
CA ARG A 22 -4.83 -2.51 -11.83
C ARG A 22 -3.60 -1.76 -12.33
N ASN A 23 -2.73 -1.32 -11.41
CA ASN A 23 -1.48 -0.66 -11.74
C ASN A 23 -0.28 -1.45 -11.18
N VAL A 24 0.88 -1.26 -11.81
CA VAL A 24 2.17 -1.69 -11.26
C VAL A 24 2.77 -0.51 -10.51
N VAL A 25 3.18 -0.74 -9.25
CA VAL A 25 3.75 0.31 -8.39
C VAL A 25 5.17 -0.08 -8.00
N LEU A 26 6.11 0.85 -8.18
CA LEU A 26 7.49 0.71 -7.69
C LEU A 26 7.62 1.40 -6.33
N LEU A 27 8.00 0.62 -5.31
CA LEU A 27 8.37 1.15 -4.00
C LEU A 27 9.90 1.28 -3.90
N ALA A 28 10.41 2.51 -3.99
CA ALA A 28 11.85 2.81 -4.00
C ALA A 28 12.28 3.67 -2.80
N GLY A 29 13.54 3.52 -2.38
CA GLY A 29 14.14 4.24 -1.26
C GLY A 29 15.44 3.59 -0.78
N GLY A 30 16.28 4.34 -0.06
CA GLY A 30 17.58 3.87 0.46
C GLY A 30 17.48 2.71 1.47
N PRO A 31 18.61 2.12 1.89
CA PRO A 31 18.62 1.13 2.97
C PRO A 31 17.99 1.68 4.25
N GLY A 32 17.25 0.84 4.98
CA GLY A 32 16.63 1.24 6.26
C GLY A 32 15.37 2.12 6.17
N THR A 33 14.93 2.53 4.97
CA THR A 33 13.75 3.41 4.81
C THR A 33 12.39 2.72 4.96
N GLY A 34 12.34 1.49 5.47
CA GLY A 34 11.08 0.81 5.78
C GLY A 34 10.31 0.20 4.60
N LYS A 35 10.90 0.02 3.41
CA LYS A 35 10.21 -0.57 2.24
C LYS A 35 9.56 -1.93 2.53
N SER A 36 10.29 -2.84 3.18
CA SER A 36 9.75 -4.16 3.55
C SER A 36 8.65 -4.03 4.59
N ILE A 37 8.81 -3.13 5.56
CA ILE A 37 7.79 -2.86 6.58
C ILE A 37 6.50 -2.35 5.91
N PHE A 38 6.61 -1.42 4.95
CA PHE A 38 5.48 -0.95 4.16
C PHE A 38 4.79 -2.11 3.43
N GLY A 39 5.55 -2.95 2.73
CA GLY A 39 5.01 -4.12 2.04
C GLY A 39 4.28 -5.08 2.97
N TYR A 40 4.84 -5.36 4.15
CA TYR A 40 4.19 -6.21 5.16
C TYR A 40 2.91 -5.58 5.70
N GLN A 41 2.89 -4.27 5.97
CA GLN A 41 1.69 -3.57 6.43
C GLN A 41 0.58 -3.62 5.36
N TYR A 42 0.93 -3.39 4.09
CA TYR A 42 -0.02 -3.50 2.98
C TYR A 42 -0.62 -4.91 2.88
N LEU A 43 0.22 -5.95 2.87
CA LEU A 43 -0.24 -7.34 2.82
C LEU A 43 -1.10 -7.72 4.02
N TYR A 44 -0.68 -7.32 5.24
CA TYR A 44 -1.41 -7.59 6.47
C TYR A 44 -2.79 -6.92 6.49
N ASN A 45 -2.87 -5.67 6.04
CA ASN A 45 -4.12 -4.94 5.91
C ASN A 45 -5.03 -5.55 4.83
N GLY A 46 -4.47 -5.96 3.69
CA GLY A 46 -5.20 -6.68 2.65
C GLY A 46 -5.80 -7.99 3.20
N LEU A 47 -5.01 -8.79 3.92
CA LEU A 47 -5.48 -10.01 4.59
C LEU A 47 -6.65 -9.73 5.54
N LYS A 48 -6.56 -8.68 6.37
CA LYS A 48 -7.65 -8.28 7.29
C LYS A 48 -8.94 -7.90 6.56
N LYS A 49 -8.84 -7.41 5.33
CA LYS A 49 -9.97 -7.04 4.47
C LYS A 49 -10.49 -8.22 3.63
N GLY A 50 -9.84 -9.38 3.70
CA GLY A 50 -10.17 -10.55 2.89
C GLY A 50 -9.68 -10.44 1.44
N GLU A 51 -8.70 -9.58 1.16
CA GLU A 51 -8.09 -9.47 -0.16
C GLU A 51 -7.24 -10.71 -0.48
N HIS A 52 -7.26 -11.11 -1.75
CA HIS A 52 -6.47 -12.24 -2.26
C HIS A 52 -5.10 -11.76 -2.75
N GLY A 53 -4.12 -12.65 -2.69
CA GLY A 53 -2.79 -12.45 -3.30
C GLY A 53 -2.80 -12.65 -4.82
#